data_AF-A0A9P1DNY3-F1
#
_entry.id   AF-A0A9P1DNY3-F1
#
_cell.length_a   1.000
_cell.length_b   1.000
_cell.length_c   1.000
_cell.angle_alpha   90.00
_cell.angle_beta   90.00
_cell.angle_gamma   90.00
#
_symmetry.space_group_name_H-M   'P 1'
#
loop_
_entity.id
_entity.type
_entity.pdbx_description
1 polymer ?
#
loop_
_entity_poly.entity_id
_entity_poly.type
_entity_poly.pdbx_seq_one_letter_code
_entity_poly.pdbx_strand_id
1 'polypeptide(L)'
;MVRTELPTLLLFLVPAWGHSYLALPASRNLLANLAGREDCPHCLQSGGPDNVKERGSATWPSRLAPTSHGLCGDPVQGKSTPTSWQDETYLKSGPITATYRAGEIVEFQVAVSTHHLGHYEFRICDRVLNTSTVSSPAEGQQCLDQWLLQRAPPLENCQVNDARGDCQPLDPKHPERWYLPPAGSQTPVAGPNFDDSMAPSYPSSAEVHIMRYKLPEGLSCSACTLQWYWSSGNSCVYDGDYFDYYRGIASMGWDASAWQPQILASWATCENSCCNRDKFGEEFWNCADIAILPGGSTVSTSTMSTTSTAETSSTTATTTIITDDEFRPVDGGVGRACRGAHAGDNLATYFTVLNGISSLEECKEKCLQSSAPPCVGIEYSRGRCEVWTRPAGIGTSIPLTGFTCLRYGAEPTTTTSPAVPGSFEPVDGGENRVCRGANPNDNKPEYYTVLQGIGTLQLCKAQCASTEGCVGIEFKGSRCEVWTRPQGIEASRSLSGFWCLRYSAPSTTTSREGLTCSQAWGACGGRNWDGPNCCEEGYSCIPESEWYSQCRPAENTAALMEMPGLKPRTWKRFRGTTMLQDGSLLSRTKGTSKDEL
;
A
#
# COMPACT_ATOMS: atom_id res chain seq x y z
N MET A 1 40.71 35.77 -46.87
CA MET A 1 40.39 35.49 -45.45
C MET A 1 38.91 35.16 -45.38
N VAL A 2 38.57 33.87 -45.33
CA VAL A 2 37.21 33.41 -45.05
C VAL A 2 37.33 32.69 -43.71
N ARG A 3 36.88 33.34 -42.62
CA ARG A 3 36.71 32.68 -41.33
C ARG A 3 35.27 32.20 -41.28
N THR A 4 35.14 30.88 -41.30
CA THR A 4 33.91 30.12 -41.04
C THR A 4 33.48 30.33 -39.59
N GLU A 5 32.28 30.86 -39.40
CA GLU A 5 31.52 30.82 -38.16
C GLU A 5 31.22 29.35 -37.81
N LEU A 6 31.65 28.87 -36.64
CA LEU A 6 31.17 27.60 -36.09
C LEU A 6 29.84 27.88 -35.35
N PRO A 7 28.78 27.08 -35.58
CA PRO A 7 27.54 27.27 -34.85
C PRO A 7 27.74 26.80 -33.40
N THR A 8 27.44 27.70 -32.45
CA THR A 8 27.29 27.38 -31.03
C THR A 8 26.14 26.39 -30.88
N LEU A 9 26.47 25.11 -30.69
CA LEU A 9 25.51 24.09 -30.33
C LEU A 9 25.06 24.36 -28.88
N LEU A 10 23.94 25.06 -28.71
CA LEU A 10 23.21 25.05 -27.44
C LEU A 10 22.75 23.60 -27.22
N LEU A 11 23.47 22.85 -26.38
CA LEU A 11 22.89 21.67 -25.74
C LEU A 11 21.76 22.17 -24.84
N PHE A 12 20.52 21.94 -25.28
CA PHE A 12 19.39 21.90 -24.36
C PHE A 12 19.63 20.69 -23.45
N LEU A 13 20.12 20.93 -22.24
CA LEU A 13 20.09 19.94 -21.15
C LEU A 13 18.60 19.70 -20.86
N VAL A 14 18.07 18.58 -21.32
CA VAL A 14 16.78 18.08 -20.84
C VAL A 14 17.02 17.75 -19.36
N PRO A 15 16.30 18.37 -18.40
CA PRO A 15 16.50 18.04 -17.01
C PRO A 15 16.09 16.58 -16.81
N ALA A 16 17.04 15.75 -16.38
CA ALA A 16 16.77 14.38 -15.97
C ALA A 16 15.95 14.42 -14.69
N TRP A 17 14.77 13.80 -14.69
CA TRP A 17 13.89 13.78 -13.52
C TRP A 17 13.92 12.42 -12.82
N GLY A 18 13.85 12.47 -11.50
CA GLY A 18 13.89 11.30 -10.64
C GLY A 18 12.55 10.62 -10.77
N HIS A 19 12.50 9.33 -10.46
CA HIS A 19 11.24 8.62 -10.59
C HIS A 19 11.17 7.51 -9.58
N SER A 20 10.28 7.68 -8.59
CA SER A 20 10.00 6.64 -7.61
C SER A 20 8.65 6.84 -6.92
N TYR A 21 8.16 5.78 -6.29
CA TYR A 21 6.94 5.82 -5.49
C TYR A 21 6.99 4.83 -4.33
N LEU A 22 6.22 5.13 -3.28
CA LEU A 22 5.97 4.22 -2.18
C LEU A 22 5.13 3.03 -2.67
N ALA A 23 5.74 1.85 -2.72
CA ALA A 23 5.14 0.61 -3.22
C ALA A 23 4.49 -0.22 -2.11
N LEU A 24 5.12 -0.25 -0.93
CA LEU A 24 4.59 -0.93 0.25
C LEU A 24 4.75 -0.04 1.49
N PRO A 25 3.65 0.32 2.18
CA PRO A 25 2.26 0.07 1.80
C PRO A 25 1.89 0.83 0.51
N ALA A 26 0.93 0.32 -0.27
CA ALA A 26 0.59 0.93 -1.56
C ALA A 26 0.11 2.38 -1.39
N SER A 27 0.74 3.31 -2.11
CA SER A 27 0.40 4.73 -2.10
C SER A 27 -0.84 5.06 -2.93
N ARG A 28 -1.45 6.22 -2.65
CA ARG A 28 -2.65 6.71 -3.35
C ARG A 28 -2.41 6.86 -4.86
N ASN A 29 -1.23 7.33 -5.28
CA ASN A 29 -0.81 7.42 -6.68
C ASN A 29 -0.62 6.04 -7.33
N LEU A 30 -0.04 5.08 -6.62
CA LEU A 30 0.03 3.71 -7.12
C LEU A 30 -1.37 3.12 -7.30
N LEU A 31 -2.26 3.28 -6.32
CA LEU A 31 -3.65 2.82 -6.42
C LEU A 31 -4.40 3.50 -7.56
N ALA A 32 -4.18 4.79 -7.80
CA ALA A 32 -4.74 5.50 -8.94
C ALA A 32 -4.22 4.94 -10.27
N ASN A 33 -2.93 4.62 -10.36
CA ASN A 33 -2.34 4.01 -11.56
C ASN A 33 -2.91 2.62 -11.83
N LEU A 34 -3.01 1.78 -10.80
CA LEU A 34 -3.63 0.46 -10.91
C LEU A 34 -5.11 0.54 -11.33
N ALA A 35 -5.78 1.65 -11.03
CA ALA A 35 -7.15 1.94 -11.45
C ALA A 35 -7.25 2.65 -12.81
N GLY A 36 -6.14 2.86 -13.53
CA GLY A 36 -6.12 3.58 -14.82
C GLY A 36 -6.45 5.08 -14.71
N ARG A 37 -6.25 5.68 -13.54
CA ARG A 37 -6.52 7.10 -13.24
C ARG A 37 -5.24 7.94 -13.09
N GLU A 38 -4.08 7.29 -13.07
CA GLU A 38 -2.77 7.94 -13.07
C GLU A 38 -1.87 7.21 -14.06
N ASP A 39 -1.19 7.95 -14.92
CA ASP A 39 -0.33 7.36 -15.94
C ASP A 39 1.12 7.28 -15.45
N CYS A 40 1.53 8.16 -14.53
CA CYS A 40 2.87 8.18 -13.96
C CYS A 40 2.86 8.21 -12.43
N PRO A 41 2.69 7.06 -11.75
CA PRO A 41 2.71 7.01 -10.29
C PRO A 41 4.08 7.37 -9.71
N HIS A 42 5.16 7.25 -10.50
CA HIS A 42 6.53 7.58 -10.08
C HIS A 42 6.90 9.07 -10.27
N CYS A 43 5.97 9.91 -10.75
CA CYS A 43 6.20 11.31 -11.15
C CYS A 43 5.69 12.36 -10.13
N LEU A 44 5.45 11.98 -8.88
CA LEU A 44 4.88 12.88 -7.86
C LEU A 44 5.95 13.78 -7.24
N GLN A 45 6.64 14.58 -8.07
CA GLN A 45 7.62 15.57 -7.61
C GLN A 45 7.10 16.99 -7.43
N SER A 46 5.80 17.15 -7.16
CA SER A 46 5.22 18.45 -6.81
C SER A 46 5.41 19.54 -7.88
N GLY A 47 5.51 19.13 -9.14
CA GLY A 47 5.77 20.01 -10.28
C GLY A 47 7.24 20.44 -10.45
N GLY A 48 8.17 19.87 -9.70
CA GLY A 48 9.62 20.05 -9.85
C GLY A 48 10.21 21.21 -9.04
N PRO A 49 11.55 21.33 -8.99
CA PRO A 49 12.26 22.23 -8.08
C PRO A 49 11.87 23.71 -8.19
N ASP A 50 11.72 24.21 -9.42
CA ASP A 50 11.36 25.61 -9.66
C ASP A 50 9.93 25.92 -9.19
N ASN A 51 8.99 25.01 -9.42
CA ASN A 51 7.60 25.16 -8.98
C ASN A 51 7.50 25.11 -7.44
N VAL A 52 8.20 24.16 -6.81
CA VAL A 52 8.27 24.07 -5.34
C VAL A 52 8.88 25.35 -4.76
N LYS A 53 9.99 25.84 -5.33
CA LYS A 53 10.63 27.10 -4.90
C LYS A 53 9.68 28.29 -5.01
N GLU A 54 8.99 28.43 -6.14
CA GLU A 54 8.04 29.52 -6.38
C GLU A 54 6.87 29.47 -5.39
N ARG A 55 6.18 28.32 -5.30
CA ARG A 55 5.04 28.11 -4.40
C ARG A 55 5.42 28.23 -2.91
N GLY A 56 6.66 27.89 -2.57
CA GLY A 56 7.21 27.97 -1.22
C GLY A 56 7.82 29.32 -0.84
N SER A 57 7.73 30.33 -1.72
CA SER A 57 8.39 31.63 -1.51
C SER A 57 9.87 31.51 -1.16
N ALA A 58 10.58 30.60 -1.84
CA ALA A 58 11.99 30.28 -1.63
C ALA A 58 12.33 29.75 -0.22
N THR A 59 11.36 29.17 0.50
CA THR A 59 11.58 28.52 1.80
C THR A 59 12.22 27.16 1.63
N TRP A 60 13.42 26.97 2.16
CA TRP A 60 14.10 25.68 2.23
C TRP A 60 14.37 25.29 3.70
N PRO A 61 14.14 24.02 4.09
CA PRO A 61 13.53 22.95 3.31
C PRO A 61 12.05 23.20 3.02
N SER A 62 11.58 22.70 1.86
CA SER A 62 10.21 22.88 1.32
C SER A 62 9.11 22.47 2.30
N ARG A 63 9.39 21.45 3.12
CA ARG A 63 8.60 20.96 4.25
C ARG A 63 8.12 22.06 5.21
N LEU A 64 8.88 23.15 5.36
CA LEU A 64 8.51 24.31 6.19
C LEU A 64 7.50 25.23 5.50
N ALA A 65 7.19 24.98 4.24
CA ALA A 65 6.19 25.66 3.43
C ALA A 65 5.32 24.62 2.70
N PRO A 66 4.43 23.87 3.40
CA PRO A 66 3.73 22.70 2.83
C PRO A 66 2.81 22.97 1.64
N THR A 67 2.45 24.23 1.39
CA THR A 67 1.78 24.66 0.16
C THR A 67 2.67 24.58 -1.08
N SER A 68 3.99 24.43 -0.91
CA SER A 68 4.99 24.34 -1.98
C SER A 68 4.96 23.00 -2.70
N HIS A 69 4.80 21.93 -1.94
CA HIS A 69 4.95 20.57 -2.44
C HIS A 69 3.63 19.79 -2.47
N GLY A 70 2.61 20.27 -1.76
CA GLY A 70 1.39 19.51 -1.50
C GLY A 70 1.67 18.35 -0.55
N LEU A 71 0.75 18.05 0.36
CA LEU A 71 1.01 17.05 1.42
C LEU A 71 1.28 15.64 0.86
N CYS A 72 0.82 15.38 -0.35
CA CYS A 72 0.93 14.07 -1.00
C CYS A 72 1.51 14.16 -2.42
N GLY A 73 2.26 15.23 -2.76
CA GLY A 73 3.07 15.31 -3.99
C GLY A 73 2.44 15.93 -5.22
N ASP A 74 1.31 16.63 -5.06
CA ASP A 74 0.65 17.32 -6.16
C ASP A 74 1.33 18.67 -6.52
N PRO A 75 1.41 19.03 -7.82
CA PRO A 75 0.98 18.25 -8.98
C PRO A 75 2.00 17.18 -9.40
N VAL A 76 1.50 16.18 -10.11
CA VAL A 76 2.32 15.24 -10.89
C VAL A 76 3.09 15.99 -11.99
N GLN A 77 4.26 15.49 -12.35
CA GLN A 77 5.03 15.89 -13.54
C GLN A 77 4.17 16.31 -14.74
N GLY A 78 4.45 17.51 -15.26
CA GLY A 78 3.80 18.01 -16.47
C GLY A 78 2.31 18.32 -16.31
N LYS A 79 1.71 18.15 -15.13
CA LYS A 79 0.36 18.61 -14.81
C LYS A 79 0.39 20.02 -14.24
N SER A 80 -0.69 20.76 -14.45
CA SER A 80 -0.86 22.11 -13.89
C SER A 80 -0.97 22.06 -12.37
N THR A 81 -0.33 23.02 -11.69
CA THR A 81 -0.51 23.23 -10.25
C THR A 81 -1.99 23.47 -9.91
N PRO A 82 -2.56 22.76 -8.93
CA PRO A 82 -3.92 23.01 -8.46
C PRO A 82 -4.08 24.46 -7.98
N THR A 83 -5.19 25.11 -8.35
CA THR A 83 -5.46 26.51 -7.94
C THR A 83 -5.72 26.62 -6.44
N SER A 84 -6.22 25.56 -5.83
CA SER A 84 -6.49 25.43 -4.40
C SER A 84 -5.92 24.10 -3.90
N TRP A 85 -5.38 24.09 -2.69
CA TRP A 85 -4.85 22.87 -2.07
C TRP A 85 -5.94 21.80 -1.86
N GLN A 86 -7.21 22.21 -1.79
CA GLN A 86 -8.36 21.30 -1.73
C GLN A 86 -8.59 20.54 -3.04
N ASP A 87 -8.02 21.02 -4.15
CA ASP A 87 -8.11 20.37 -5.46
C ASP A 87 -6.99 19.35 -5.69
N GLU A 88 -6.00 19.25 -4.78
CA GLU A 88 -4.93 18.26 -4.83
C GLU A 88 -5.50 16.83 -4.94
N THR A 89 -5.06 16.10 -5.96
CA THR A 89 -5.67 14.81 -6.32
C THR A 89 -5.33 13.76 -5.27
N TYR A 90 -4.09 13.76 -4.77
CA TYR A 90 -3.57 12.77 -3.86
C TYR A 90 -3.68 13.15 -2.39
N LEU A 91 -4.13 14.37 -2.08
CA LEU A 91 -4.61 14.70 -0.74
C LEU A 91 -5.93 13.98 -0.41
N LYS A 92 -6.75 13.64 -1.42
CA LYS A 92 -7.99 12.89 -1.23
C LYS A 92 -7.65 11.46 -0.77
N SER A 93 -8.25 11.03 0.34
CA SER A 93 -7.92 9.75 0.95
C SER A 93 -8.31 8.55 0.10
N GLY A 94 -7.54 7.47 0.23
CA GLY A 94 -7.79 6.16 -0.35
C GLY A 94 -8.19 5.11 0.70
N PRO A 95 -8.30 3.83 0.29
CA PRO A 95 -8.51 2.72 1.21
C PRO A 95 -7.28 2.47 2.09
N ILE A 96 -7.49 1.87 3.25
CA ILE A 96 -6.41 1.37 4.11
C ILE A 96 -5.68 0.23 3.37
N THR A 97 -4.39 0.38 3.10
CA THR A 97 -3.57 -0.58 2.34
C THR A 97 -2.67 -1.45 3.21
N ALA A 98 -2.48 -1.10 4.49
CA ALA A 98 -1.78 -1.91 5.47
C ALA A 98 -2.29 -1.68 6.90
N THR A 99 -2.11 -2.68 7.76
CA THR A 99 -2.35 -2.58 9.19
C THR A 99 -1.12 -3.04 9.95
N TYR A 100 -0.66 -2.20 10.86
CA TYR A 100 0.51 -2.42 11.69
C TYR A 100 0.14 -2.37 13.18
N ARG A 101 1.12 -2.56 14.05
CA ARG A 101 1.01 -2.46 15.51
C ARG A 101 2.04 -1.46 16.05
N ALA A 102 1.60 -0.62 16.98
CA ALA A 102 2.48 0.30 17.69
C ALA A 102 3.66 -0.45 18.33
N GLY A 103 4.87 0.12 18.23
CA GLY A 103 6.09 -0.45 18.77
C GLY A 103 6.78 -1.50 17.88
N GLU A 104 6.14 -1.97 16.81
CA GLU A 104 6.76 -2.98 15.93
C GLU A 104 7.77 -2.37 14.94
N ILE A 105 8.70 -3.20 14.46
CA ILE A 105 9.56 -2.87 13.32
C ILE A 105 8.82 -3.29 12.06
N VAL A 106 8.53 -2.32 11.20
CA VAL A 106 7.83 -2.51 9.93
C VAL A 106 8.79 -2.37 8.76
N GLU A 107 8.45 -3.02 7.65
CA GLU A 107 9.15 -2.89 6.38
C GLU A 107 8.34 -2.00 5.44
N PHE A 108 9.01 -1.02 4.85
CA PHE A 108 8.50 -0.25 3.71
C PHE A 108 9.29 -0.57 2.46
N GLN A 109 8.65 -0.39 1.31
CA GLN A 109 9.28 -0.61 0.01
C GLN A 109 9.03 0.59 -0.91
N VAL A 110 10.10 1.08 -1.52
CA VAL A 110 10.06 2.18 -2.48
C VAL A 110 10.55 1.65 -3.82
N ALA A 111 9.69 1.75 -4.84
CA ALA A 111 10.01 1.39 -6.21
C ALA A 111 10.71 2.56 -6.88
N VAL A 112 11.89 2.34 -7.44
CA VAL A 112 12.71 3.36 -8.11
C VAL A 112 12.90 2.97 -9.58
N SER A 113 12.62 3.89 -10.49
CA SER A 113 12.91 3.76 -11.92
C SER A 113 14.06 4.66 -12.37
N THR A 114 14.25 5.83 -11.73
CA THR A 114 15.41 6.71 -11.96
C THR A 114 16.03 7.13 -10.64
N HIS A 115 17.34 6.86 -10.46
CA HIS A 115 18.03 7.04 -9.18
C HIS A 115 18.73 8.38 -9.09
N HIS A 116 18.27 9.24 -8.19
CA HIS A 116 18.78 10.60 -7.97
C HIS A 116 19.47 10.80 -6.61
N LEU A 117 19.98 9.72 -6.01
CA LEU A 117 20.68 9.76 -4.72
C LEU A 117 19.80 10.37 -3.61
N GLY A 118 20.40 10.82 -2.51
CA GLY A 118 19.68 11.52 -1.42
C GLY A 118 19.16 10.57 -0.36
N HIS A 119 17.97 10.83 0.17
CA HIS A 119 17.42 10.04 1.28
C HIS A 119 15.88 10.03 1.34
N TYR A 120 15.34 9.01 2.00
CA TYR A 120 13.94 8.90 2.37
C TYR A 120 13.70 9.28 3.84
N GLU A 121 12.51 9.81 4.09
CA GLU A 121 11.92 9.96 5.41
C GLU A 121 10.47 9.49 5.38
N PHE A 122 9.97 9.02 6.53
CA PHE A 122 8.59 8.55 6.67
C PHE A 122 7.93 9.22 7.86
N ARG A 123 6.69 9.67 7.67
CA ARG A 123 5.90 10.38 8.67
C ARG A 123 4.50 9.82 8.76
N ILE A 124 3.90 9.87 9.94
CA ILE A 124 2.51 9.42 10.13
C ILE A 124 1.69 10.54 10.74
N CYS A 125 0.54 10.84 10.13
CA CYS A 125 -0.52 11.58 10.78
C CYS A 125 -1.46 10.55 11.41
N ASP A 126 -1.76 10.67 12.70
CA ASP A 126 -2.59 9.73 13.47
C ASP A 126 -4.09 9.77 13.09
N ARG A 127 -4.43 10.55 12.07
CA ARG A 127 -5.71 10.57 11.37
C ARG A 127 -5.47 10.59 9.86
N VAL A 128 -6.48 10.21 9.10
CA VAL A 128 -6.44 10.32 7.64
C VAL A 128 -6.31 11.78 7.23
N LEU A 129 -5.32 12.10 6.39
CA LEU A 129 -5.23 13.38 5.70
C LEU A 129 -6.18 13.39 4.50
N ASN A 130 -7.14 14.30 4.53
CA ASN A 130 -8.11 14.55 3.48
C ASN A 130 -8.58 16.01 3.57
N THR A 131 -9.16 16.54 2.49
CA THR A 131 -9.67 17.92 2.41
C THR A 131 -10.75 18.23 3.45
N SER A 132 -11.40 17.21 4.00
CA SER A 132 -12.40 17.32 5.07
C SER A 132 -11.85 17.13 6.48
N THR A 133 -10.63 16.62 6.64
CA THR A 133 -10.06 16.26 7.96
C THR A 133 -8.96 17.18 8.43
N VAL A 134 -8.40 18.00 7.53
CA VAL A 134 -7.47 19.08 7.85
C VAL A 134 -7.99 20.41 7.32
N SER A 135 -7.76 21.49 8.07
CA SER A 135 -8.18 22.85 7.71
C SER A 135 -7.17 23.60 6.84
N SER A 136 -5.92 23.11 6.79
CA SER A 136 -4.86 23.69 5.95
C SER A 136 -3.72 22.69 5.69
N PRO A 137 -2.89 22.90 4.66
CA PRO A 137 -1.66 22.13 4.46
C PRO A 137 -0.70 22.23 5.65
N ALA A 138 -0.66 23.39 6.33
CA ALA A 138 0.17 23.57 7.53
C ALA A 138 -0.26 22.65 8.68
N GLU A 139 -1.58 22.53 8.94
CA GLU A 139 -2.11 21.61 9.95
C GLU A 139 -1.81 20.14 9.59
N GLY A 140 -1.99 19.78 8.31
CA GLY A 140 -1.71 18.41 7.85
C GLY A 140 -0.22 18.06 7.97
N GLN A 141 0.66 18.99 7.62
CA GLN A 141 2.10 18.81 7.80
C GLN A 141 2.42 18.67 9.29
N GLN A 142 1.96 19.59 10.14
CA GLN A 142 2.17 19.51 11.59
C GLN A 142 1.74 18.15 12.18
N CYS A 143 0.63 17.58 11.72
CA CYS A 143 0.20 16.24 12.11
C CYS A 143 1.20 15.15 11.72
N LEU A 144 1.72 15.21 10.49
CA LEU A 144 2.72 14.25 9.98
C LEU A 144 4.03 14.31 10.78
N ASP A 145 4.52 15.51 11.08
CA ASP A 145 5.78 15.63 11.82
C ASP A 145 5.68 15.42 13.32
N GLN A 146 4.49 15.26 13.87
CA GLN A 146 4.32 14.68 15.20
C GLN A 146 4.91 13.27 15.27
N TRP A 147 4.81 12.50 14.18
CA TRP A 147 5.30 11.12 14.11
C TRP A 147 6.24 10.90 12.93
N LEU A 148 7.38 11.59 12.96
CA LEU A 148 8.54 11.24 12.13
C LEU A 148 9.14 9.91 12.59
N LEU A 149 9.19 8.93 11.69
CA LEU A 149 9.63 7.59 12.01
C LEU A 149 11.15 7.48 12.02
N GLN A 150 11.66 6.69 12.97
CA GLN A 150 13.09 6.38 13.06
C GLN A 150 13.37 5.00 12.45
N ARG A 151 14.52 4.88 11.80
CA ARG A 151 14.98 3.60 11.26
C ARG A 151 15.16 2.55 12.36
N ALA A 152 14.94 1.30 12.01
CA ALA A 152 15.36 0.18 12.85
C ALA A 152 16.90 0.04 12.81
N PRO A 153 17.52 -0.46 13.90
CA PRO A 153 18.92 -0.84 13.87
C PRO A 153 19.21 -1.78 12.68
N PRO A 154 20.35 -1.59 11.99
CA PRO A 154 20.83 -2.56 11.02
C PRO A 154 20.85 -3.96 11.62
N LEU A 155 20.60 -4.98 10.81
CA LEU A 155 20.67 -6.37 11.24
C LEU A 155 22.07 -6.70 11.76
N GLU A 156 22.18 -7.57 12.75
CA GLU A 156 23.48 -7.97 13.33
C GLU A 156 24.44 -8.56 12.30
N ASN A 157 23.92 -9.14 11.22
CA ASN A 157 24.71 -9.72 10.15
C ASN A 157 25.10 -8.73 9.04
N CYS A 158 24.76 -7.45 9.17
CA CYS A 158 25.16 -6.42 8.20
C CYS A 158 26.68 -6.29 8.14
N GLN A 159 27.21 -6.23 6.91
CA GLN A 159 28.63 -6.07 6.66
C GLN A 159 28.92 -4.69 6.05
N VAL A 160 30.19 -4.28 6.08
CA VAL A 160 30.64 -3.10 5.33
C VAL A 160 30.43 -3.37 3.83
N ASN A 161 29.81 -2.42 3.13
CA ASN A 161 29.43 -2.54 1.72
C ASN A 161 28.44 -3.69 1.44
N ASP A 162 27.55 -3.98 2.40
CA ASP A 162 26.45 -4.92 2.19
C ASP A 162 25.60 -4.50 0.99
N ALA A 163 25.17 -5.47 0.19
CA ALA A 163 24.28 -5.21 -0.95
C ALA A 163 22.87 -4.79 -0.51
N ARG A 164 22.48 -5.08 0.73
CA ARG A 164 21.19 -4.66 1.30
C ARG A 164 21.28 -3.19 1.73
N GLY A 165 20.51 -2.31 1.09
CA GLY A 165 20.51 -0.88 1.44
C GLY A 165 20.19 -0.58 2.92
N ASP A 166 19.36 -1.41 3.57
CA ASP A 166 19.03 -1.24 5.01
C ASP A 166 20.19 -1.52 5.97
N CYS A 167 21.28 -2.15 5.48
CA CYS A 167 22.48 -2.38 6.26
C CYS A 167 23.41 -1.16 6.38
N GLN A 168 23.08 -0.07 5.71
CA GLN A 168 23.80 1.19 5.86
C GLN A 168 23.85 1.63 7.34
N PRO A 169 24.96 2.21 7.81
CA PRO A 169 25.05 2.74 9.17
C PRO A 169 23.97 3.78 9.45
N LEU A 170 23.49 3.83 10.69
CA LEU A 170 22.56 4.88 11.13
C LEU A 170 23.30 6.22 11.18
N ASP A 171 22.61 7.29 10.78
CA ASP A 171 23.06 8.65 11.07
C ASP A 171 22.65 9.01 12.51
N PRO A 172 23.60 9.26 13.44
CA PRO A 172 23.28 9.64 14.81
C PRO A 172 22.57 10.99 14.93
N LYS A 173 22.78 11.91 13.98
CA LYS A 173 22.09 13.21 13.94
C LYS A 173 20.69 13.09 13.34
N HIS A 174 20.52 12.13 12.43
CA HIS A 174 19.32 11.95 11.64
C HIS A 174 18.86 10.48 11.60
N PRO A 175 18.43 9.90 12.73
CA PRO A 175 17.98 8.50 12.80
C PRO A 175 16.75 8.21 11.92
N GLU A 176 16.05 9.24 11.45
CA GLU A 176 14.93 9.18 10.51
C GLU A 176 15.35 8.91 9.05
N ARG A 177 16.60 9.25 8.68
CA ARG A 177 17.03 9.27 7.28
C ARG A 177 17.53 7.92 6.81
N TRP A 178 16.94 7.44 5.71
CA TRP A 178 17.43 6.28 4.97
C TRP A 178 18.04 6.75 3.65
N TYR A 179 19.36 6.68 3.53
CA TYR A 179 20.08 7.16 2.35
C TYR A 179 19.98 6.13 1.22
N LEU A 180 19.82 6.60 -0.01
CA LEU A 180 19.70 5.69 -1.13
C LEU A 180 21.04 4.96 -1.36
N PRO A 181 21.06 3.61 -1.45
CA PRO A 181 22.25 2.85 -1.78
C PRO A 181 22.74 3.16 -3.20
N PRO A 182 23.97 2.78 -3.57
CA PRO A 182 24.45 2.89 -4.94
C PRO A 182 23.48 2.19 -5.88
N ALA A 183 23.18 2.81 -7.01
CA ALA A 183 22.22 2.27 -7.96
C ALA A 183 22.63 0.87 -8.47
N GLY A 184 21.63 0.01 -8.65
CA GLY A 184 21.83 -1.32 -9.21
C GLY A 184 22.10 -1.35 -10.73
N SER A 185 22.44 -2.53 -11.26
CA SER A 185 22.73 -2.75 -12.69
C SER A 185 21.55 -2.47 -13.66
N GLN A 186 20.35 -2.22 -13.14
CA GLN A 186 19.14 -1.95 -13.92
C GLN A 186 18.58 -0.54 -13.68
N THR A 187 19.15 0.23 -12.75
CA THR A 187 18.66 1.56 -12.40
C THR A 187 19.59 2.62 -12.99
N PRO A 188 19.14 3.38 -13.99
CA PRO A 188 19.92 4.50 -14.49
C PRO A 188 20.18 5.50 -13.35
N VAL A 189 21.46 5.84 -13.15
CA VAL A 189 21.85 7.04 -12.40
C VAL A 189 21.82 8.20 -13.38
N ALA A 190 21.09 9.26 -13.06
CA ALA A 190 21.05 10.42 -13.94
C ALA A 190 22.45 11.05 -14.06
N GLY A 191 22.95 11.08 -15.29
CA GLY A 191 24.13 11.84 -15.70
C GLY A 191 23.74 12.96 -16.67
N PRO A 192 24.70 13.76 -17.16
CA PRO A 192 24.44 14.93 -18.01
C PRO A 192 23.71 14.65 -19.34
N ASN A 193 23.55 13.37 -19.72
CA ASN A 193 22.99 12.93 -21.00
C ASN A 193 21.72 12.06 -20.81
N PHE A 194 21.07 12.12 -19.65
CA PHE A 194 19.86 11.32 -19.39
C PHE A 194 18.63 11.93 -20.08
N ASP A 195 17.79 11.07 -20.66
CA ASP A 195 16.56 11.42 -21.37
C ASP A 195 15.38 10.70 -20.69
N ASP A 196 14.36 11.46 -20.28
CA ASP A 196 13.17 10.95 -19.59
C ASP A 196 12.39 9.91 -20.40
N SER A 197 12.51 9.90 -21.74
CA SER A 197 11.91 8.88 -22.61
C SER A 197 12.52 7.48 -22.42
N MET A 198 13.63 7.37 -21.68
CA MET A 198 14.27 6.12 -21.32
C MET A 198 13.69 5.50 -20.03
N ALA A 199 12.93 6.26 -19.23
CA ALA A 199 12.20 5.73 -18.08
C ALA A 199 10.96 4.96 -18.57
N PRO A 200 10.74 3.70 -18.16
CA PRO A 200 9.67 2.92 -18.77
C PRO A 200 8.28 3.44 -18.34
N SER A 201 7.35 3.51 -19.29
CA SER A 201 6.03 4.17 -19.16
C SER A 201 5.00 3.42 -18.29
N TYR A 202 5.43 2.47 -17.46
CA TYR A 202 4.58 1.60 -16.64
C TYR A 202 5.24 1.42 -15.26
N PRO A 203 4.58 0.81 -14.24
CA PRO A 203 5.20 0.57 -12.92
C PRO A 203 6.32 -0.49 -12.97
N SER A 204 7.31 -0.30 -13.84
CA SER A 204 8.58 -1.00 -13.76
C SER A 204 9.44 -0.28 -12.72
N SER A 205 9.54 -0.86 -11.53
CA SER A 205 10.71 -0.62 -10.70
C SER A 205 11.92 -1.20 -11.43
N ALA A 206 12.90 -0.35 -11.73
CA ALA A 206 14.25 -0.82 -12.05
C ALA A 206 14.91 -1.44 -10.81
N GLU A 207 14.56 -0.90 -9.64
CA GLU A 207 15.03 -1.31 -8.34
C GLU A 207 13.94 -1.10 -7.29
N VAL A 208 13.98 -1.92 -6.24
CA VAL A 208 13.13 -1.77 -5.06
C VAL A 208 14.04 -1.62 -3.86
N HIS A 209 13.96 -0.46 -3.23
CA HIS A 209 14.56 -0.25 -1.93
C HIS A 209 13.66 -0.87 -0.87
N ILE A 210 14.27 -1.57 0.10
CA ILE A 210 13.61 -2.18 1.24
C ILE A 210 14.23 -1.61 2.51
N MET A 211 13.41 -1.08 3.41
CA MET A 211 13.84 -0.33 4.59
C MET A 211 13.01 -0.70 5.80
N ARG A 212 13.64 -0.71 6.98
CA ARG A 212 12.95 -1.01 8.24
C ARG A 212 12.83 0.22 9.12
N TYR A 213 11.63 0.47 9.63
CA TYR A 213 11.31 1.59 10.52
C TYR A 213 10.63 1.09 11.79
N LYS A 214 10.85 1.78 12.91
CA LYS A 214 10.15 1.53 14.18
C LYS A 214 8.88 2.36 14.23
N LEU A 215 7.74 1.73 14.47
CA LEU A 215 6.53 2.45 14.81
C LEU A 215 6.58 2.91 16.28
N PRO A 216 6.24 4.17 16.59
CA PRO A 216 6.19 4.66 17.96
C PRO A 216 5.19 3.86 18.81
N GLU A 217 5.56 3.52 20.05
CA GLU A 217 4.70 2.73 20.96
C GLU A 217 3.37 3.43 21.31
N GLY A 218 3.37 4.77 21.34
CA GLY A 218 2.20 5.59 21.65
C GLY A 218 1.30 5.92 20.46
N LEU A 219 1.65 5.49 19.25
CA LEU A 219 0.90 5.79 18.03
C LEU A 219 -0.14 4.70 17.77
N SER A 220 -1.42 5.07 17.71
CA SER A 220 -2.49 4.15 17.30
C SER A 220 -3.60 4.91 16.59
N CYS A 221 -4.16 4.32 15.54
CA CYS A 221 -5.15 4.93 14.68
C CYS A 221 -5.90 3.85 13.90
N SER A 222 -7.24 3.91 13.88
CA SER A 222 -8.04 3.00 13.04
C SER A 222 -7.93 3.32 11.55
N ALA A 223 -7.58 4.57 11.23
CA ALA A 223 -7.25 5.04 9.89
C ALA A 223 -6.33 6.27 10.01
N CYS A 224 -5.17 6.21 9.38
CA CYS A 224 -4.12 7.23 9.43
C CYS A 224 -3.39 7.33 8.10
N THR A 225 -2.69 8.43 7.87
CA THR A 225 -1.93 8.63 6.63
C THR A 225 -0.43 8.54 6.91
N LEU A 226 0.24 7.62 6.21
CA LEU A 226 1.69 7.54 6.07
C LEU A 226 2.12 8.41 4.89
N GLN A 227 3.02 9.36 5.13
CA GLN A 227 3.71 10.12 4.09
C GLN A 227 5.12 9.55 3.92
N TRP A 228 5.46 9.22 2.67
CA TRP A 228 6.83 9.00 2.24
C TRP A 228 7.34 10.28 1.57
N TYR A 229 8.54 10.68 1.96
CA TYR A 229 9.26 11.82 1.40
C TYR A 229 10.62 11.34 0.87
N TRP A 230 10.96 11.72 -0.36
CA TRP A 230 12.29 11.61 -0.91
C TRP A 230 12.85 12.99 -1.19
N SER A 231 13.96 13.35 -0.53
CA SER A 231 14.81 14.43 -0.99
C SER A 231 15.91 13.84 -1.86
N SER A 232 15.91 14.19 -3.15
CA SER A 232 16.99 13.81 -4.07
C SER A 232 18.31 14.49 -3.67
N GLY A 233 19.42 13.95 -4.18
CA GLY A 233 20.78 14.40 -3.85
C GLY A 233 21.69 14.61 -5.06
N ASN A 234 21.16 14.62 -6.29
CA ASN A 234 21.96 14.73 -7.52
C ASN A 234 22.32 16.18 -7.90
N SER A 235 21.45 17.14 -7.58
CA SER A 235 21.63 18.56 -7.92
C SER A 235 22.16 19.38 -6.75
N CYS A 236 21.62 19.11 -5.56
CA CYS A 236 22.13 19.58 -4.28
C CYS A 236 21.76 18.57 -3.19
N VAL A 237 22.53 18.52 -2.11
CA VAL A 237 22.20 17.70 -0.94
C VAL A 237 21.38 18.50 0.07
N TYR A 238 20.57 17.81 0.87
CA TYR A 238 19.55 18.46 1.70
C TYR A 238 20.12 19.52 2.68
N ASP A 239 21.21 19.18 3.36
CA ASP A 239 21.89 20.03 4.33
C ASP A 239 23.37 19.64 4.51
N GLY A 240 24.06 20.34 5.42
CA GLY A 240 25.47 20.14 5.71
C GLY A 240 25.78 18.84 6.43
N ASP A 241 24.80 18.21 7.09
CA ASP A 241 25.02 16.99 7.87
C ASP A 241 25.28 15.77 6.97
N TYR A 242 24.94 15.86 5.69
CA TYR A 242 25.40 14.92 4.66
C TYR A 242 26.93 14.75 4.65
N PHE A 243 27.68 15.84 4.79
CA PHE A 243 29.14 15.77 4.75
C PHE A 243 29.68 14.96 5.93
N ASP A 244 29.09 15.14 7.11
CA ASP A 244 29.48 14.41 8.32
C ASP A 244 29.10 12.93 8.21
N TYR A 245 27.88 12.63 7.75
CA TYR A 245 27.41 11.26 7.56
C TYR A 245 28.33 10.48 6.60
N TYR A 246 28.53 10.99 5.38
CA TYR A 246 29.25 10.25 4.35
C TYR A 246 30.75 10.14 4.64
N ARG A 247 31.37 11.14 5.29
CA ARG A 247 32.74 11.00 5.81
C ARG A 247 32.80 10.00 6.97
N GLY A 248 31.78 9.98 7.82
CA GLY A 248 31.62 9.02 8.90
C GLY A 248 31.58 7.58 8.39
N ILE A 249 30.71 7.26 7.44
CA ILE A 249 30.63 5.90 6.89
C ILE A 249 31.89 5.53 6.10
N ALA A 250 32.52 6.48 5.41
CA ALA A 250 33.83 6.26 4.77
C ALA A 250 34.91 5.85 5.79
N SER A 251 34.93 6.48 6.97
CA SER A 251 35.86 6.13 8.04
C SER A 251 35.61 4.73 8.64
N MET A 252 34.39 4.20 8.46
CA MET A 252 34.02 2.83 8.83
C MET A 252 34.32 1.80 7.71
N GLY A 253 34.96 2.23 6.62
CA GLY A 253 35.36 1.36 5.50
C GLY A 253 34.30 1.19 4.41
N TRP A 254 33.15 1.89 4.51
CA TRP A 254 32.16 1.89 3.44
C TRP A 254 32.68 2.65 2.22
N ASP A 255 32.35 2.19 1.03
CA ASP A 255 32.58 2.92 -0.22
C ASP A 255 31.55 4.04 -0.36
N ALA A 256 31.67 5.06 0.48
CA ALA A 256 30.79 6.21 0.49
C ALA A 256 30.78 6.96 -0.86
N SER A 257 31.84 6.80 -1.67
CA SER A 257 31.95 7.42 -3.00
C SER A 257 30.99 6.81 -4.01
N ALA A 258 30.63 5.54 -3.86
CA ALA A 258 29.59 4.91 -4.66
C ALA A 258 28.18 5.42 -4.31
N TRP A 259 27.98 5.94 -3.10
CA TRP A 259 26.68 6.44 -2.63
C TRP A 259 26.48 7.91 -2.98
N GLN A 260 27.49 8.75 -2.70
CA GLN A 260 27.39 10.18 -2.96
C GLN A 260 28.75 10.78 -3.36
N PRO A 261 29.16 10.60 -4.63
CA PRO A 261 30.48 10.99 -5.10
C PRO A 261 30.71 12.51 -5.06
N GLN A 262 29.65 13.31 -5.20
CA GLN A 262 29.78 14.76 -5.33
C GLN A 262 30.24 15.43 -4.03
N ILE A 263 29.67 15.06 -2.88
CA ILE A 263 29.95 15.73 -1.60
C ILE A 263 31.26 15.26 -0.94
N LEU A 264 31.79 14.13 -1.39
CA LEU A 264 33.09 13.61 -0.93
C LEU A 264 34.26 14.23 -1.70
N ALA A 265 33.99 14.97 -2.77
CA ALA A 265 35.02 15.70 -3.48
C ALA A 265 35.61 16.82 -2.61
N SER A 266 36.91 17.06 -2.74
CA SER A 266 37.63 18.03 -1.90
C SER A 266 37.18 19.49 -2.07
N TRP A 267 36.50 19.80 -3.17
CA TRP A 267 35.95 21.13 -3.45
C TRP A 267 34.55 21.35 -2.87
N ALA A 268 33.86 20.27 -2.47
CA ALA A 268 32.47 20.33 -2.04
C ALA A 268 32.37 20.91 -0.63
N THR A 269 31.54 21.94 -0.48
CA THR A 269 31.15 22.53 0.79
C THR A 269 29.65 22.69 0.83
N CYS A 270 29.06 22.88 2.01
CA CYS A 270 27.62 23.10 2.07
C CYS A 270 27.20 24.39 1.34
N GLU A 271 28.06 25.42 1.34
CA GLU A 271 27.82 26.68 0.61
C GLU A 271 27.56 26.46 -0.89
N ASN A 272 28.27 25.53 -1.53
CA ASN A 272 28.15 25.28 -2.98
C ASN A 272 27.32 24.04 -3.34
N SER A 273 27.17 23.08 -2.42
CA SER A 273 26.56 21.77 -2.69
C SER A 273 25.20 21.58 -2.00
N CYS A 274 24.93 22.27 -0.89
CA CYS A 274 23.64 22.12 -0.21
C CYS A 274 22.53 22.88 -0.93
N CYS A 275 21.32 22.35 -0.79
CA CYS A 275 20.11 23.04 -1.17
C CYS A 275 19.89 24.22 -0.21
N ASN A 276 19.29 25.28 -0.73
CA ASN A 276 19.05 26.53 -0.02
C ASN A 276 17.96 27.34 -0.73
N ARG A 277 17.69 28.56 -0.26
CA ARG A 277 16.67 29.47 -0.83
C ARG A 277 16.80 29.70 -2.35
N ASP A 278 18.00 29.59 -2.91
CA ASP A 278 18.29 29.85 -4.31
C ASP A 278 18.40 28.57 -5.14
N LYS A 279 18.75 27.44 -4.52
CA LYS A 279 19.02 26.15 -5.16
C LYS A 279 18.19 25.03 -4.51
N PHE A 280 17.20 24.52 -5.22
CA PHE A 280 16.32 23.45 -4.74
C PHE A 280 16.70 22.11 -5.40
N GLY A 281 16.62 21.04 -4.62
CA GLY A 281 16.68 19.67 -5.13
C GLY A 281 15.29 19.23 -5.60
N GLU A 282 15.26 18.18 -6.40
CA GLU A 282 14.01 17.49 -6.69
C GLU A 282 13.55 16.73 -5.45
N GLU A 283 12.24 16.60 -5.29
CA GLU A 283 11.64 15.93 -4.15
C GLU A 283 10.40 15.17 -4.56
N PHE A 284 10.12 14.06 -3.88
CA PHE A 284 8.94 13.24 -4.16
C PHE A 284 8.16 13.01 -2.88
N TRP A 285 6.85 13.05 -3.00
CA TRP A 285 5.95 12.88 -1.86
C TRP A 285 4.83 11.94 -2.25
N ASN A 286 4.59 10.91 -1.45
CA ASN A 286 3.38 10.08 -1.60
C ASN A 286 2.70 9.90 -0.25
N CYS A 287 1.40 9.69 -0.30
CA CYS A 287 0.60 9.29 0.86
C CYS A 287 0.06 7.87 0.67
N ALA A 288 0.04 7.09 1.74
CA ALA A 288 -0.67 5.81 1.84
C ALA A 288 -1.56 5.85 3.08
N ASP A 289 -2.76 5.29 2.98
CA ASP A 289 -3.66 5.18 4.14
C ASP A 289 -3.46 3.82 4.81
N ILE A 290 -3.25 3.83 6.13
CA ILE A 290 -2.89 2.67 6.94
C ILE A 290 -3.71 2.64 8.24
N ALA A 291 -3.61 1.54 8.99
CA ALA A 291 -4.09 1.46 10.37
C ALA A 291 -2.95 1.04 11.30
N ILE A 292 -2.97 1.54 12.53
CA ILE A 292 -2.03 1.17 13.59
C ILE A 292 -2.82 0.73 14.82
N LEU A 293 -2.76 -0.56 15.11
CA LEU A 293 -3.34 -1.15 16.30
C LEU A 293 -2.51 -0.75 17.54
N PRO A 294 -3.14 -0.61 18.71
CA PRO A 294 -2.42 -0.41 19.96
C PRO A 294 -1.35 -1.48 20.20
N GLY A 295 -0.22 -1.08 20.78
CA GLY A 295 0.81 -1.98 21.25
C GLY A 295 0.28 -2.89 22.37
N GLY A 296 0.83 -4.09 22.50
CA GLY A 296 0.56 -4.92 23.67
C GLY A 296 1.10 -4.20 24.91
N SER A 297 0.26 -3.91 25.90
CA SER A 297 0.70 -3.35 27.17
C SER A 297 1.74 -4.29 27.76
N THR A 298 3.00 -3.87 27.76
CA THR A 298 3.96 -4.41 28.71
C THR A 298 3.41 -4.05 30.08
N VAL A 299 2.79 -5.02 30.74
CA VAL A 299 2.52 -4.93 32.15
C VAL A 299 3.87 -4.73 32.79
N SER A 300 4.15 -3.49 33.22
CA SER A 300 5.27 -3.16 34.09
C SER A 300 5.19 -4.09 35.28
N THR A 301 6.04 -5.12 35.30
CA THR A 301 6.18 -6.03 36.43
C THR A 301 6.75 -5.22 37.58
N SER A 302 5.86 -4.66 38.39
CA SER A 302 6.17 -4.08 39.68
C SER A 302 6.94 -5.10 40.49
N THR A 303 8.16 -4.72 40.85
CA THR A 303 9.08 -5.45 41.70
C THR A 303 8.44 -5.70 43.06
N MET A 304 7.90 -6.90 43.29
CA MET A 304 7.70 -7.40 44.65
C MET A 304 8.78 -8.44 44.95
N SER A 305 9.72 -8.03 45.79
CA SER A 305 10.59 -8.91 46.55
C SER A 305 9.77 -10.00 47.24
N THR A 306 10.12 -11.26 47.04
CA THR A 306 9.83 -12.27 48.06
C THR A 306 10.93 -13.31 48.10
N THR A 307 11.49 -13.36 49.31
CA THR A 307 12.56 -14.16 49.87
C THR A 307 12.61 -15.62 49.41
N SER A 308 13.82 -16.02 49.03
CA SER A 308 14.29 -17.39 48.88
C SER A 308 13.89 -18.29 50.05
N THR A 309 13.23 -19.40 49.76
CA THR A 309 13.44 -20.65 50.51
C THR A 309 13.56 -21.77 49.48
N ALA A 310 14.76 -22.37 49.41
CA ALA A 310 15.05 -23.53 48.60
C ALA A 310 14.36 -24.75 49.23
N GLU A 311 13.51 -25.42 48.46
CA GLU A 311 13.09 -26.78 48.78
C GLU A 311 13.22 -27.64 47.53
N THR A 312 14.14 -28.60 47.66
CA THR A 312 14.47 -29.62 46.68
C THR A 312 13.29 -30.56 46.54
N SER A 313 12.67 -30.62 45.35
CA SER A 313 11.80 -31.74 45.01
C SER A 313 12.05 -32.16 43.57
N SER A 314 12.55 -33.38 43.47
CA SER A 314 12.75 -34.16 42.27
C SER A 314 11.42 -34.43 41.58
N THR A 315 11.27 -33.99 40.33
CA THR A 315 10.19 -34.45 39.47
C THR A 315 10.76 -35.02 38.19
N THR A 316 10.55 -36.32 38.05
CA THR A 316 10.84 -37.22 36.96
C THR A 316 10.53 -36.62 35.59
N ALA A 317 11.50 -36.72 34.68
CA ALA A 317 11.31 -36.45 33.26
C ALA A 317 10.28 -37.43 32.69
N THR A 318 9.09 -36.92 32.36
CA THR A 318 8.19 -37.61 31.45
C THR A 318 8.70 -37.35 30.04
N THR A 319 9.40 -38.34 29.48
CA THR A 319 9.70 -38.40 28.05
C THR A 319 8.38 -38.53 27.29
N THR A 320 7.88 -37.41 26.77
CA THR A 320 6.84 -37.45 25.74
C THR A 320 7.50 -38.00 24.48
N ILE A 321 7.15 -39.23 24.11
CA ILE A 321 7.49 -39.80 22.81
C ILE A 321 6.72 -38.95 21.78
N ILE A 322 7.41 -38.01 21.13
CA ILE A 322 6.87 -37.25 20.00
C ILE A 322 6.93 -38.20 18.80
N THR A 323 5.77 -38.68 18.38
CA THR A 323 5.61 -39.55 17.23
C THR A 323 5.75 -38.75 15.94
N ASP A 324 6.31 -39.38 14.90
CA ASP A 324 6.53 -38.91 13.52
C ASP A 324 5.27 -38.36 12.77
N ASP A 325 4.11 -38.34 13.43
CA ASP A 325 2.79 -38.03 12.87
C ASP A 325 2.50 -36.53 12.71
N GLU A 326 3.42 -35.66 13.15
CA GLU A 326 3.27 -34.20 13.09
C GLU A 326 3.99 -33.56 11.89
N PHE A 327 4.81 -34.34 11.16
CA PHE A 327 5.43 -33.88 9.92
C PHE A 327 4.56 -34.19 8.71
N ARG A 328 4.13 -33.15 7.98
CA ARG A 328 3.21 -33.27 6.84
C ARG A 328 3.88 -32.92 5.51
N PRO A 329 3.71 -33.74 4.45
CA PRO A 329 4.32 -33.46 3.15
C PRO A 329 3.77 -32.19 2.51
N VAL A 330 4.64 -31.32 2.01
CA VAL A 330 4.27 -30.18 1.16
C VAL A 330 4.27 -30.65 -0.28
N ASP A 331 3.11 -30.56 -0.94
CA ASP A 331 2.91 -30.95 -2.35
C ASP A 331 3.39 -32.39 -2.65
N GLY A 332 3.04 -33.33 -1.77
CA GLY A 332 3.41 -34.75 -1.87
C GLY A 332 4.77 -35.09 -1.24
N GLY A 333 5.55 -34.08 -0.83
CA GLY A 333 6.75 -34.21 0.00
C GLY A 333 7.97 -34.75 -0.72
N VAL A 334 7.86 -35.80 -1.53
CA VAL A 334 8.95 -36.43 -2.26
C VAL A 334 9.22 -35.73 -3.59
N GLY A 335 10.49 -35.40 -3.87
CA GLY A 335 10.89 -34.68 -5.07
C GLY A 335 10.49 -33.20 -5.03
N ARG A 336 10.44 -32.61 -3.83
CA ARG A 336 9.99 -31.23 -3.58
C ARG A 336 11.03 -30.49 -2.75
N ALA A 337 11.33 -29.25 -3.13
CA ALA A 337 12.17 -28.31 -2.38
C ALA A 337 11.30 -27.19 -1.78
N CYS A 338 11.40 -26.96 -0.48
CA CYS A 338 10.59 -26.03 0.29
C CYS A 338 10.81 -24.58 -0.11
N ARG A 339 9.76 -23.78 -0.08
CA ARG A 339 9.79 -22.35 -0.40
C ARG A 339 8.95 -21.57 0.61
N GLY A 340 9.22 -20.28 0.73
CA GLY A 340 8.41 -19.33 1.48
C GLY A 340 7.07 -19.08 0.78
N ALA A 341 6.72 -17.82 0.59
CA ALA A 341 5.40 -17.41 0.08
C ALA A 341 5.12 -17.86 -1.37
N HIS A 342 6.14 -18.08 -2.21
CA HIS A 342 5.99 -18.49 -3.61
C HIS A 342 7.19 -19.30 -4.14
N ALA A 343 7.09 -19.89 -5.34
CA ALA A 343 8.10 -20.81 -5.90
C ALA A 343 9.53 -20.24 -6.00
N GLY A 344 9.67 -18.92 -6.21
CA GLY A 344 10.95 -18.21 -6.21
C GLY A 344 11.43 -17.74 -4.83
N ASP A 345 10.62 -17.92 -3.78
CA ASP A 345 10.90 -17.43 -2.44
C ASP A 345 11.77 -18.45 -1.69
N ASN A 346 13.07 -18.37 -1.92
CA ASN A 346 14.07 -19.30 -1.37
C ASN A 346 15.11 -18.55 -0.52
N LEU A 347 14.66 -17.64 0.34
CA LEU A 347 15.56 -16.88 1.19
C LEU A 347 16.23 -17.78 2.24
N ALA A 348 17.56 -17.73 2.30
CA ALA A 348 18.35 -18.49 3.28
C ALA A 348 18.04 -18.10 4.74
N THR A 349 17.34 -16.99 4.98
CA THR A 349 16.89 -16.56 6.32
C THR A 349 15.69 -17.36 6.83
N TYR A 350 15.03 -18.14 5.98
CA TYR A 350 13.87 -18.92 6.36
C TYR A 350 14.21 -20.24 7.02
N PHE A 351 15.46 -20.66 6.93
CA PHE A 351 15.89 -21.97 7.38
C PHE A 351 17.36 -21.97 7.78
N THR A 352 17.72 -22.87 8.68
CA THR A 352 19.12 -23.15 9.02
C THR A 352 19.60 -24.38 8.29
N VAL A 353 20.74 -24.29 7.60
CA VAL A 353 21.33 -25.42 6.86
C VAL A 353 22.26 -26.22 7.77
N LEU A 354 21.98 -27.51 7.94
CA LEU A 354 22.78 -28.50 8.63
C LEU A 354 23.37 -29.49 7.62
N ASN A 355 24.69 -29.68 7.65
CA ASN A 355 25.41 -30.60 6.78
C ASN A 355 25.83 -31.85 7.56
N GLY A 356 25.99 -32.99 6.86
CA GLY A 356 26.39 -34.25 7.48
C GLY A 356 25.24 -35.02 8.14
N ILE A 357 23.99 -34.61 7.90
CA ILE A 357 22.79 -35.24 8.46
C ILE A 357 22.47 -36.53 7.69
N SER A 358 22.70 -37.68 8.34
CA SER A 358 22.76 -38.99 7.70
C SER A 358 21.42 -39.51 7.19
N SER A 359 20.29 -38.97 7.67
CA SER A 359 18.96 -39.41 7.29
C SER A 359 17.89 -38.31 7.40
N LEU A 360 16.74 -38.54 6.75
CA LEU A 360 15.54 -37.70 6.90
C LEU A 360 15.06 -37.66 8.36
N GLU A 361 15.13 -38.78 9.08
CA GLU A 361 14.72 -38.87 10.49
C GLU A 361 15.61 -38.03 11.40
N GLU A 362 16.93 -38.04 11.17
CA GLU A 362 17.85 -37.17 11.90
C GLU A 362 17.55 -35.67 11.62
N CYS A 363 17.13 -35.33 10.40
CA CYS A 363 16.70 -33.97 10.06
C CYS A 363 15.43 -33.55 10.81
N LYS A 364 14.43 -34.45 10.94
CA LYS A 364 13.24 -34.22 11.77
C LYS A 364 13.62 -34.01 13.23
N GLU A 365 14.52 -34.82 13.78
CA GLU A 365 14.99 -34.66 15.17
C GLU A 365 15.65 -33.30 15.40
N LYS A 366 16.45 -32.79 14.45
CA LYS A 366 17.04 -31.45 14.53
C LYS A 366 15.99 -30.34 14.53
N CYS A 367 14.91 -30.51 13.78
CA CYS A 367 13.76 -29.61 13.83
C CYS A 367 13.06 -29.63 15.19
N LEU A 368 12.83 -30.82 15.78
CA LEU A 368 12.25 -30.96 17.12
C LEU A 368 13.12 -30.33 18.23
N GLN A 369 14.44 -30.30 18.04
CA GLN A 369 15.40 -29.70 18.97
C GLN A 369 15.53 -28.17 18.80
N SER A 370 14.96 -27.57 17.74
CA SER A 370 15.05 -26.12 17.47
C SER A 370 13.91 -25.37 18.16
N SER A 371 14.22 -24.72 19.29
CA SER A 371 13.23 -23.99 20.11
C SER A 371 13.17 -22.48 19.86
N ALA A 372 14.21 -21.87 19.26
CA ALA A 372 14.25 -20.43 19.02
C ALA A 372 15.17 -20.05 17.83
N PRO A 373 14.60 -19.62 16.68
CA PRO A 373 13.18 -19.64 16.34
C PRO A 373 12.62 -21.08 16.25
N PRO A 374 11.33 -21.29 16.58
CA PRO A 374 10.73 -22.62 16.56
C PRO A 374 10.73 -23.18 15.14
N CYS A 375 11.03 -24.46 15.00
CA CYS A 375 10.94 -25.12 13.72
C CYS A 375 9.48 -25.17 13.23
N VAL A 376 9.28 -24.90 11.94
CA VAL A 376 8.00 -24.98 11.23
C VAL A 376 8.01 -26.01 10.09
N GLY A 377 9.14 -26.70 9.88
CA GLY A 377 9.29 -27.74 8.87
C GLY A 377 10.74 -28.03 8.49
N ILE A 378 10.94 -28.95 7.55
CA ILE A 378 12.26 -29.35 7.06
C ILE A 378 12.31 -29.51 5.55
N GLU A 379 13.49 -29.25 4.96
CA GLU A 379 13.89 -29.73 3.64
C GLU A 379 15.09 -30.68 3.77
N TYR A 380 15.03 -31.88 3.20
CA TYR A 380 16.13 -32.84 3.27
C TYR A 380 16.57 -33.34 1.88
N SER A 381 17.89 -33.37 1.65
CA SER A 381 18.49 -33.91 0.43
C SER A 381 19.91 -34.41 0.70
N ARG A 382 20.13 -35.73 0.56
CA ARG A 382 21.45 -36.41 0.55
C ARG A 382 22.51 -35.80 1.50
N GLY A 383 22.27 -35.84 2.81
CA GLY A 383 23.25 -35.35 3.79
C GLY A 383 23.08 -33.88 4.20
N ARG A 384 22.22 -33.13 3.52
CA ARG A 384 21.89 -31.72 3.79
C ARG A 384 20.45 -31.60 4.29
N CYS A 385 20.29 -30.94 5.42
CA CYS A 385 19.02 -30.69 6.08
C CYS A 385 18.83 -29.17 6.24
N GLU A 386 17.69 -28.65 5.83
CA GLU A 386 17.26 -27.29 6.15
C GLU A 386 16.18 -27.36 7.23
N VAL A 387 16.42 -26.76 8.39
CA VAL A 387 15.43 -26.60 9.46
C VAL A 387 14.74 -25.27 9.26
N TRP A 388 13.48 -25.29 8.81
CA TRP A 388 12.70 -24.10 8.49
C TRP A 388 12.17 -23.45 9.76
N THR A 389 12.33 -22.14 9.86
CA THR A 389 11.98 -21.34 11.04
C THR A 389 11.24 -20.04 10.70
N ARG A 390 10.83 -19.89 9.43
CA ARG A 390 9.99 -18.78 8.97
C ARG A 390 8.68 -18.75 9.77
N PRO A 391 8.33 -17.67 10.48
CA PRO A 391 7.12 -17.62 11.31
C PRO A 391 5.82 -17.93 10.56
N ALA A 392 5.75 -17.57 9.27
CA ALA A 392 4.62 -17.87 8.40
C ALA A 392 4.69 -19.26 7.72
N GLY A 393 5.57 -20.15 8.19
CA GLY A 393 5.70 -21.53 7.70
C GLY A 393 6.40 -21.65 6.34
N ILE A 394 6.50 -22.89 5.86
CA ILE A 394 6.78 -23.20 4.46
C ILE A 394 5.49 -22.87 3.67
N GLY A 395 5.52 -21.93 2.73
CA GLY A 395 4.31 -21.51 2.01
C GLY A 395 4.05 -22.35 0.75
N THR A 396 5.10 -22.82 0.07
CA THR A 396 4.97 -23.68 -1.12
C THR A 396 6.22 -24.55 -1.31
N SER A 397 6.31 -25.30 -2.39
CA SER A 397 7.51 -26.01 -2.79
C SER A 397 7.66 -26.03 -4.32
N ILE A 398 8.85 -26.36 -4.82
CA ILE A 398 9.08 -26.58 -6.26
C ILE A 398 9.48 -28.03 -6.55
N PRO A 399 9.16 -28.58 -7.73
CA PRO A 399 9.66 -29.89 -8.14
C PRO A 399 11.20 -29.90 -8.20
N LEU A 400 11.83 -30.75 -7.38
CA LEU A 400 13.28 -30.98 -7.41
C LEU A 400 13.59 -32.42 -6.96
N THR A 401 14.06 -33.24 -7.90
CA THR A 401 14.29 -34.67 -7.66
C THR A 401 15.37 -34.90 -6.61
N GLY A 402 15.09 -35.76 -5.62
CA GLY A 402 16.01 -36.10 -4.53
C GLY A 402 15.88 -35.21 -3.28
N PHE A 403 14.95 -34.27 -3.27
CA PHE A 403 14.62 -33.43 -2.13
C PHE A 403 13.32 -33.88 -1.47
N THR A 404 13.20 -33.69 -0.16
CA THR A 404 11.99 -33.95 0.62
C THR A 404 11.59 -32.69 1.38
N CYS A 405 10.34 -32.23 1.24
CA CYS A 405 9.83 -31.04 1.92
C CYS A 405 8.65 -31.37 2.85
N LEU A 406 8.80 -31.12 4.15
CA LEU A 406 7.80 -31.41 5.18
C LEU A 406 7.52 -30.17 6.06
N ARG A 407 6.27 -29.90 6.41
CA ARG A 407 5.88 -28.94 7.46
C ARG A 407 5.83 -29.63 8.81
N TYR A 408 6.05 -28.89 9.90
CA TYR A 408 5.99 -29.37 11.28
C TYR A 408 5.14 -28.45 12.15
N GLY A 409 4.32 -29.04 13.01
CA GLY A 409 3.41 -28.36 13.94
C GLY A 409 1.95 -28.29 13.46
N ALA A 410 1.03 -28.05 14.39
CA ALA A 410 -0.37 -27.79 14.08
C ALA A 410 -0.53 -26.52 13.23
N GLU A 411 -1.35 -26.58 12.16
CA GLU A 411 -1.77 -25.40 11.39
C GLU A 411 -2.19 -24.30 12.37
N PRO A 412 -1.74 -23.04 12.20
CA PRO A 412 -2.05 -21.98 13.14
C PRO A 412 -3.55 -21.67 13.11
N THR A 413 -4.30 -22.32 13.99
CA THR A 413 -5.74 -22.11 14.23
C THR A 413 -6.05 -20.81 14.99
N THR A 414 -5.13 -19.86 15.04
CA THR A 414 -5.38 -18.51 15.58
C THR A 414 -5.00 -17.48 14.53
N THR A 415 -5.81 -17.44 13.46
CA THR A 415 -5.78 -16.40 12.44
C THR A 415 -6.75 -15.29 12.84
N THR A 416 -6.22 -14.12 13.16
CA THR A 416 -6.91 -12.85 12.90
C THR A 416 -6.16 -12.13 11.79
N SER A 417 -6.12 -12.75 10.60
CA SER A 417 -5.97 -12.03 9.33
C SER A 417 -7.22 -11.20 9.09
N PRO A 418 -7.13 -10.06 8.38
CA PRO A 418 -8.33 -9.36 7.94
C PRO A 418 -9.19 -10.35 7.15
N ALA A 419 -10.42 -10.54 7.60
CA ALA A 419 -11.40 -11.34 6.89
C ALA A 419 -11.56 -10.71 5.50
N VAL A 420 -11.13 -11.42 4.47
CA VAL A 420 -11.66 -11.18 3.14
C VAL A 420 -13.16 -11.46 3.26
N PRO A 421 -14.06 -10.46 3.13
CA PRO A 421 -15.49 -10.72 3.21
C PRO A 421 -15.82 -11.79 2.19
N GLY A 422 -16.53 -12.86 2.58
CA GLY A 422 -16.88 -13.96 1.67
C GLY A 422 -15.92 -15.16 1.71
N SER A 423 -16.16 -16.14 0.85
CA SER A 423 -15.42 -17.40 0.81
C SER A 423 -14.94 -17.72 -0.61
N PHE A 424 -13.76 -18.32 -0.71
CA PHE A 424 -13.20 -18.79 -1.98
C PHE A 424 -13.20 -20.32 -2.03
N GLU A 425 -13.81 -20.89 -3.05
CA GLU A 425 -13.89 -22.34 -3.26
C GLU A 425 -13.08 -22.77 -4.49
N PRO A 426 -12.24 -23.81 -4.38
CA PRO A 426 -11.47 -24.31 -5.52
C PRO A 426 -12.37 -24.96 -6.58
N VAL A 427 -12.22 -24.54 -7.84
CA VAL A 427 -12.92 -25.17 -8.97
C VAL A 427 -12.10 -26.37 -9.43
N ASP A 428 -12.67 -27.57 -9.34
CA ASP A 428 -12.03 -28.83 -9.73
C ASP A 428 -10.65 -29.03 -9.05
N GLY A 429 -10.57 -28.75 -7.75
CA GLY A 429 -9.33 -28.84 -6.96
C GLY A 429 -8.50 -27.55 -6.93
N GLY A 430 -8.83 -26.57 -7.77
CA GLY A 430 -8.32 -25.19 -7.68
C GLY A 430 -6.90 -25.00 -8.19
N GLU A 431 -5.98 -25.92 -7.92
CA GLU A 431 -4.59 -25.87 -8.41
C GLU A 431 -4.44 -26.55 -9.77
N ASN A 432 -3.60 -25.98 -10.64
CA ASN A 432 -3.39 -26.40 -12.02
C ASN A 432 -4.67 -26.34 -12.87
N ARG A 433 -5.54 -25.37 -12.56
CA ARG A 433 -6.82 -25.13 -13.23
C ARG A 433 -6.89 -23.69 -13.69
N VAL A 434 -7.36 -23.50 -14.91
CA VAL A 434 -7.74 -22.19 -15.47
C VAL A 434 -9.27 -22.10 -15.53
N CYS A 435 -9.81 -20.95 -15.16
CA CYS A 435 -11.25 -20.71 -15.03
C CYS A 435 -11.94 -20.61 -16.38
N ARG A 436 -13.16 -21.14 -16.48
CA ARG A 436 -13.95 -21.15 -17.71
C ARG A 436 -15.41 -20.82 -17.41
N GLY A 437 -16.11 -20.32 -18.42
CA GLY A 437 -17.55 -20.09 -18.41
C GLY A 437 -18.32 -21.41 -18.45
N ALA A 438 -19.27 -21.55 -19.38
CA ALA A 438 -20.22 -22.67 -19.40
C ALA A 438 -19.58 -24.06 -19.67
N ASN A 439 -18.38 -24.11 -20.26
CA ASN A 439 -17.68 -25.35 -20.57
C ASN A 439 -16.15 -25.12 -20.67
N PRO A 440 -15.30 -26.17 -20.71
CA PRO A 440 -13.84 -26.02 -20.68
C PRO A 440 -13.21 -25.20 -21.82
N ASN A 441 -13.95 -24.92 -22.90
CA ASN A 441 -13.49 -24.11 -24.04
C ASN A 441 -14.05 -22.68 -24.01
N ASP A 442 -14.92 -22.35 -23.06
CA ASP A 442 -15.56 -21.03 -22.94
C ASP A 442 -14.67 -20.06 -22.14
N ASN A 443 -13.85 -19.29 -22.86
CA ASN A 443 -12.87 -18.36 -22.28
C ASN A 443 -12.93 -16.98 -22.95
N LYS A 444 -14.08 -16.32 -22.86
CA LYS A 444 -14.24 -14.99 -23.46
C LYS A 444 -13.65 -13.91 -22.55
N PRO A 445 -12.93 -12.92 -23.13
CA PRO A 445 -12.29 -11.84 -22.36
C PRO A 445 -13.29 -10.92 -21.65
N GLU A 446 -14.58 -10.95 -22.02
CA GLU A 446 -15.64 -10.20 -21.35
C GLU A 446 -16.02 -10.76 -19.95
N TYR A 447 -15.53 -11.95 -19.59
CA TYR A 447 -15.86 -12.61 -18.32
C TYR A 447 -14.98 -12.17 -17.15
N TYR A 448 -13.83 -11.57 -17.44
CA TYR A 448 -12.81 -11.28 -16.45
C TYR A 448 -11.95 -10.08 -16.83
N THR A 449 -11.39 -9.43 -15.82
CA THR A 449 -10.38 -8.37 -15.98
C THR A 449 -9.01 -8.92 -15.57
N VAL A 450 -8.00 -8.73 -16.41
CA VAL A 450 -6.62 -9.17 -16.12
C VAL A 450 -5.85 -8.05 -15.43
N LEU A 451 -5.34 -8.33 -14.24
CA LEU A 451 -4.49 -7.47 -13.43
C LEU A 451 -3.06 -8.01 -13.43
N GLN A 452 -2.11 -7.16 -13.76
CA GLN A 452 -0.68 -7.47 -13.77
C GLN A 452 -0.03 -6.90 -12.49
N GLY A 453 1.05 -7.50 -12.02
CA GLY A 453 1.78 -7.04 -10.83
C GLY A 453 1.16 -7.43 -9.50
N ILE A 454 0.05 -8.20 -9.50
CA ILE A 454 -0.54 -8.78 -8.30
C ILE A 454 0.31 -10.01 -7.92
N GLY A 455 1.35 -9.81 -7.11
CA GLY A 455 2.40 -10.82 -6.87
C GLY A 455 2.01 -12.01 -6.00
N THR A 456 0.81 -12.04 -5.43
CA THR A 456 0.37 -13.14 -4.56
C THR A 456 -1.10 -13.53 -4.77
N LEU A 457 -1.42 -14.80 -4.52
CA LEU A 457 -2.79 -15.31 -4.57
C LEU A 457 -3.70 -14.57 -3.58
N GLN A 458 -3.17 -14.13 -2.44
CA GLN A 458 -3.94 -13.41 -1.43
C GLN A 458 -4.30 -11.99 -1.87
N LEU A 459 -3.39 -11.28 -2.55
CA LEU A 459 -3.70 -9.98 -3.16
C LEU A 459 -4.75 -10.14 -4.27
N CYS A 460 -4.69 -11.23 -5.04
CA CYS A 460 -5.70 -11.53 -6.05
C CYS A 460 -7.09 -11.81 -5.43
N LYS A 461 -7.15 -12.55 -4.31
CA LYS A 461 -8.38 -12.76 -3.53
C LYS A 461 -8.94 -11.46 -2.96
N ALA A 462 -8.09 -10.63 -2.37
CA ALA A 462 -8.49 -9.33 -1.81
C ALA A 462 -9.09 -8.42 -2.89
N GLN A 463 -8.46 -8.40 -4.08
CA GLN A 463 -8.93 -7.61 -5.20
C GLN A 463 -10.29 -8.06 -5.74
N CYS A 464 -10.54 -9.37 -5.81
CA CYS A 464 -11.87 -9.87 -6.15
C CYS A 464 -12.92 -9.52 -5.09
N ALA A 465 -12.57 -9.62 -3.80
CA ALA A 465 -13.50 -9.28 -2.73
C ALA A 465 -13.87 -7.79 -2.68
N SER A 466 -12.99 -6.90 -3.16
CA SER A 466 -13.27 -5.48 -3.32
C SER A 466 -13.89 -5.10 -4.67
N THR A 467 -14.04 -6.05 -5.60
CA THR A 467 -14.60 -5.81 -6.94
C THR A 467 -16.09 -6.14 -6.95
N GLU A 468 -16.93 -5.15 -7.24
CA GLU A 468 -18.37 -5.34 -7.38
C GLU A 468 -18.69 -6.40 -8.45
N GLY A 469 -19.54 -7.37 -8.10
CA GLY A 469 -19.92 -8.45 -9.01
C GLY A 469 -18.83 -9.50 -9.23
N CYS A 470 -17.75 -9.53 -8.45
CA CYS A 470 -16.78 -10.62 -8.56
C CYS A 470 -17.42 -11.97 -8.21
N VAL A 471 -17.12 -12.98 -9.02
CA VAL A 471 -17.56 -14.37 -8.86
C VAL A 471 -16.40 -15.36 -8.73
N GLY A 472 -15.16 -14.88 -8.81
CA GLY A 472 -13.97 -15.72 -8.63
C GLY A 472 -12.69 -15.11 -9.19
N ILE A 473 -11.59 -15.87 -9.08
CA ILE A 473 -10.28 -15.48 -9.60
C ILE A 473 -9.59 -16.61 -10.37
N GLU A 474 -8.83 -16.24 -11.39
CA GLU A 474 -7.75 -17.06 -11.96
C GLU A 474 -6.39 -16.44 -11.60
N PHE A 475 -5.42 -17.22 -11.13
CA PHE A 475 -4.13 -16.65 -10.69
C PHE A 475 -2.92 -17.47 -11.15
N LYS A 476 -1.88 -16.79 -11.63
CA LYS A 476 -0.57 -17.37 -11.94
C LYS A 476 0.56 -16.34 -11.77
N GLY A 477 1.47 -16.60 -10.84
CA GLY A 477 2.67 -15.76 -10.65
C GLY A 477 2.29 -14.34 -10.23
N SER A 478 2.36 -13.38 -11.16
CA SER A 478 1.93 -11.99 -10.94
C SER A 478 0.68 -11.58 -11.73
N ARG A 479 0.07 -12.53 -12.46
CA ARG A 479 -1.14 -12.34 -13.27
C ARG A 479 -2.36 -12.82 -12.50
N CYS A 480 -3.29 -11.92 -12.25
CA CYS A 480 -4.57 -12.18 -11.58
C CYS A 480 -5.72 -11.83 -12.52
N GLU A 481 -6.62 -12.76 -12.81
CA GLU A 481 -7.87 -12.48 -13.50
C GLU A 481 -9.01 -12.42 -12.49
N VAL A 482 -9.71 -11.30 -12.43
CA VAL A 482 -10.89 -11.13 -11.58
C VAL A 482 -12.12 -11.39 -12.43
N TRP A 483 -12.86 -12.46 -12.13
CA TRP A 483 -14.02 -12.89 -12.90
C TRP A 483 -15.28 -12.19 -12.41
N THR A 484 -16.06 -11.60 -13.31
CA THR A 484 -17.31 -10.86 -13.01
C THR A 484 -18.51 -11.35 -13.83
N ARG A 485 -18.36 -12.49 -14.51
CA ARG A 485 -19.44 -13.14 -15.26
C ARG A 485 -20.64 -13.45 -14.34
N PRO A 486 -21.87 -12.96 -14.61
CA PRO A 486 -23.03 -13.13 -13.72
C PRO A 486 -23.40 -14.60 -13.41
N GLN A 487 -23.14 -15.51 -14.35
CA GLN A 487 -23.40 -16.94 -14.17
C GLN A 487 -22.24 -17.69 -13.47
N GLY A 488 -21.20 -16.97 -13.03
CA GLY A 488 -20.07 -17.54 -12.33
C GLY A 488 -19.04 -18.21 -13.24
N ILE A 489 -18.14 -18.96 -12.59
CA ILE A 489 -17.20 -19.91 -13.23
C ILE A 489 -17.88 -21.27 -13.20
N GLU A 490 -18.30 -21.83 -14.34
CA GLU A 490 -19.05 -23.10 -14.37
C GLU A 490 -18.18 -24.30 -14.76
N ALA A 491 -17.01 -24.05 -15.36
CA ALA A 491 -16.04 -25.06 -15.74
C ALA A 491 -14.61 -24.60 -15.45
N SER A 492 -13.67 -25.53 -15.56
CA SER A 492 -12.26 -25.20 -15.65
C SER A 492 -11.54 -26.15 -16.60
N ARG A 493 -10.30 -25.83 -16.96
CA ARG A 493 -9.44 -26.68 -17.80
C ARG A 493 -8.10 -26.88 -17.10
N SER A 494 -7.50 -28.07 -17.24
CA SER A 494 -6.18 -28.33 -16.66
C SER A 494 -5.10 -27.51 -17.36
N LEU A 495 -4.36 -26.71 -16.59
CA LEU A 495 -3.15 -26.03 -17.04
C LEU A 495 -2.24 -25.76 -15.84
N SER A 496 -0.99 -26.21 -15.94
CA SER A 496 -0.05 -26.20 -14.81
C SER A 496 0.31 -24.78 -14.35
N GLY A 497 0.36 -24.59 -13.03
CA GLY A 497 0.78 -23.35 -12.38
C GLY A 497 -0.29 -22.25 -12.31
N PHE A 498 -1.54 -22.57 -12.67
CA PHE A 498 -2.69 -21.68 -12.52
C PHE A 498 -3.56 -22.10 -11.33
N TRP A 499 -4.24 -21.12 -10.75
CA TRP A 499 -5.25 -21.31 -9.72
C TRP A 499 -6.60 -20.85 -10.24
N CYS A 500 -7.66 -21.61 -10.00
CA CYS A 500 -9.03 -21.20 -10.30
C CYS A 500 -9.92 -21.34 -9.07
N LEU A 501 -10.44 -20.22 -8.56
CA LEU A 501 -11.26 -20.17 -7.36
C LEU A 501 -12.58 -19.44 -7.65
N ARG A 502 -13.72 -20.00 -7.23
CA ARG A 502 -15.00 -19.29 -7.14
C ARG A 502 -15.02 -18.42 -5.90
N TYR A 503 -15.66 -17.27 -5.98
CA TYR A 503 -15.88 -16.38 -4.85
C TYR A 503 -17.37 -16.30 -4.55
N SER A 504 -17.72 -16.56 -3.30
CA SER A 504 -19.04 -16.32 -2.74
C SER A 504 -18.92 -15.16 -1.77
N ALA A 505 -19.45 -14.00 -2.17
CA ALA A 505 -19.59 -12.87 -1.26
C ALA A 505 -20.32 -13.31 0.02
N PRO A 506 -20.03 -12.71 1.17
CA PRO A 506 -20.68 -13.12 2.41
C PRO A 506 -22.17 -12.88 2.27
N SER A 507 -22.96 -13.94 2.46
CA SER A 507 -24.41 -13.83 2.50
C SER A 507 -24.76 -12.96 3.69
N THR A 508 -25.17 -11.71 3.44
CA THR A 508 -25.88 -10.89 4.41
C THR A 508 -27.27 -11.48 4.60
N THR A 509 -27.35 -12.62 5.29
CA THR A 509 -28.57 -12.99 6.00
C THR A 509 -28.64 -12.06 7.21
N THR A 510 -29.16 -10.87 6.99
CA THR A 510 -29.38 -9.88 8.04
C THR A 510 -30.46 -10.42 8.98
N SER A 511 -30.05 -11.15 10.03
CA SER A 511 -30.87 -11.32 11.22
C SER A 511 -30.97 -9.97 11.89
N ARG A 512 -32.13 -9.34 11.72
CA ARG A 512 -32.51 -8.04 12.25
C ARG A 512 -32.87 -8.16 13.73
N GLU A 513 -31.96 -7.78 14.61
CA GLU A 513 -32.32 -7.26 15.94
C GLU A 513 -31.45 -6.03 16.25
N GLY A 514 -32.10 -4.88 16.48
CA GLY A 514 -31.49 -3.76 17.21
C GLY A 514 -31.34 -2.40 16.52
N LEU A 515 -31.91 -2.12 15.33
CA LEU A 515 -31.86 -0.73 14.82
C LEU A 515 -32.78 0.18 15.64
N THR A 516 -32.16 1.08 16.42
CA THR A 516 -32.77 2.28 16.98
C THR A 516 -33.37 3.14 15.87
N CYS A 517 -34.51 3.79 16.14
CA CYS A 517 -35.16 4.66 15.16
C CYS A 517 -34.27 5.83 14.71
N SER A 518 -34.50 6.32 13.48
CA SER A 518 -33.76 7.43 12.90
C SER A 518 -33.94 8.71 13.73
N GLN A 519 -32.86 9.45 13.93
CA GLN A 519 -32.86 10.72 14.68
C GLN A 519 -33.69 11.80 13.95
N ALA A 520 -34.05 12.89 14.65
CA ALA A 520 -34.70 14.05 14.07
C ALA A 520 -34.01 14.51 12.79
N TRP A 521 -34.79 14.76 11.74
CA TRP A 521 -34.32 15.18 10.41
C TRP A 521 -33.47 14.14 9.67
N GLY A 522 -33.25 12.96 10.25
CA GLY A 522 -32.58 11.83 9.61
C GLY A 522 -33.45 11.16 8.55
N ALA A 523 -32.80 10.45 7.63
CA ALA A 523 -33.47 9.61 6.65
C ALA A 523 -34.17 8.43 7.36
N CYS A 524 -35.38 8.12 6.95
CA CYS A 524 -36.23 7.08 7.55
C CYS A 524 -36.96 6.22 6.52
N GLY A 525 -36.62 6.36 5.24
CA GLY A 525 -37.26 5.63 4.16
C GLY A 525 -36.78 6.08 2.79
N GLY A 526 -37.20 5.35 1.76
CA GLY A 526 -36.79 5.56 0.37
C GLY A 526 -36.55 4.24 -0.35
N ARG A 527 -36.65 4.22 -1.67
CA ARG A 527 -36.29 3.05 -2.49
C ARG A 527 -34.79 2.79 -2.38
N ASN A 528 -34.42 1.56 -1.97
CA ASN A 528 -33.07 1.14 -1.59
C ASN A 528 -32.53 1.75 -0.28
N TRP A 529 -33.40 2.23 0.63
CA TRP A 529 -33.01 2.63 1.98
C TRP A 529 -32.90 1.41 2.90
N ASP A 530 -31.70 1.17 3.45
CA ASP A 530 -31.41 0.04 4.36
C ASP A 530 -31.41 0.42 5.86
N GLY A 531 -31.78 1.66 6.20
CA GLY A 531 -31.84 2.15 7.58
C GLY A 531 -33.19 1.97 8.30
N PRO A 532 -33.38 2.56 9.49
CA PRO A 532 -34.63 2.45 10.24
C PRO A 532 -35.79 3.05 9.46
N ASN A 533 -36.98 2.44 9.60
CA ASN A 533 -38.24 2.94 9.04
C ASN A 533 -39.13 3.61 10.09
N CYS A 534 -38.55 3.95 11.24
CA CYS A 534 -39.17 4.67 12.34
C CYS A 534 -38.29 5.86 12.74
N CYS A 535 -38.87 6.84 13.42
CA CYS A 535 -38.19 8.04 13.90
C CYS A 535 -38.16 8.07 15.43
N GLU A 536 -37.22 8.82 16.00
CA GLU A 536 -37.20 9.10 17.43
C GLU A 536 -38.51 9.75 17.92
N GLU A 537 -38.79 9.62 19.21
CA GLU A 537 -40.05 10.06 19.81
C GLU A 537 -40.35 11.54 19.52
N GLY A 538 -41.58 11.84 19.08
CA GLY A 538 -41.98 13.18 18.63
C GLY A 538 -41.76 13.46 17.15
N TYR A 539 -41.18 12.53 16.38
CA TYR A 539 -40.97 12.63 14.94
C TYR A 539 -41.73 11.55 14.17
N SER A 540 -42.15 11.88 12.94
CA SER A 540 -42.81 10.97 11.99
C SER A 540 -42.01 10.90 10.70
N CYS A 541 -41.97 9.71 10.09
CA CYS A 541 -41.28 9.52 8.83
C CYS A 541 -42.13 10.04 7.67
N ILE A 542 -41.72 11.16 7.06
CA ILE A 542 -42.46 11.82 5.99
C ILE A 542 -41.78 11.53 4.64
N PRO A 543 -42.47 10.89 3.68
CA PRO A 543 -41.91 10.65 2.35
C PRO A 543 -41.80 11.96 1.56
N GLU A 544 -40.60 12.26 1.07
CA GLU A 544 -40.35 13.44 0.22
C GLU A 544 -40.25 13.07 -1.25
N SER A 545 -39.77 11.86 -1.55
CA SER A 545 -39.74 11.29 -2.90
C SER A 545 -39.85 9.76 -2.83
N GLU A 546 -39.87 9.10 -3.99
CA GLU A 546 -39.80 7.63 -4.04
C GLU A 546 -38.45 7.09 -3.50
N TRP A 547 -37.39 7.92 -3.50
CA TRP A 547 -36.03 7.54 -3.09
C TRP A 547 -35.67 8.02 -1.69
N TYR A 548 -36.48 8.87 -1.05
CA TYR A 548 -36.13 9.50 0.23
C TYR A 548 -37.35 9.86 1.09
N SER A 549 -37.29 9.53 2.37
CA SER A 549 -38.22 9.93 3.43
C SER A 549 -37.43 10.43 4.64
N GLN A 550 -37.93 11.46 5.31
CA GLN A 550 -37.23 12.14 6.41
C GLN A 550 -38.05 12.19 7.70
N CYS A 551 -37.40 12.02 8.84
CA CYS A 551 -37.99 12.24 10.15
C CYS A 551 -38.27 13.73 10.36
N ARG A 552 -39.55 14.11 10.40
CA ARG A 552 -39.97 15.48 10.68
C ARG A 552 -40.84 15.51 11.94
N PRO A 553 -40.92 16.64 12.67
CA PRO A 553 -41.75 16.72 13.87
C PRO A 553 -43.16 16.23 13.53
N ALA A 554 -43.66 15.26 14.31
CA ALA A 554 -45.04 14.84 14.21
C ALA A 554 -45.86 16.09 14.54
N GLU A 555 -46.48 16.72 13.54
CA GLU A 555 -47.35 17.86 13.80
C GLU A 555 -48.42 17.37 14.77
N ASN A 556 -48.38 17.89 16.00
CA ASN A 556 -49.50 17.81 16.91
C ASN A 556 -50.67 18.50 16.19
N THR A 557 -51.51 17.71 15.53
CA THR A 557 -52.91 18.06 15.26
C THR A 557 -53.67 18.08 16.58
N ALA A 558 -53.26 18.98 17.47
CA ALA A 558 -53.95 19.44 18.67
C ALA A 558 -53.68 20.94 18.83
N ALA A 559 -53.70 21.70 17.72
CA ALA A 559 -53.78 23.15 17.70
C ALA A 559 -54.21 23.66 16.31
N LEU A 560 -55.38 23.21 15.81
CA LEU A 560 -56.06 23.87 14.69
C LEU A 560 -57.57 24.01 14.96
N MET A 561 -57.88 24.80 15.99
CA MET A 561 -59.02 25.72 16.08
C MET A 561 -58.47 26.82 17.01
N GLU A 562 -58.12 28.04 16.60
CA GLU A 562 -58.93 29.02 15.88
C GLU A 562 -58.04 29.98 15.06
N MET A 563 -58.41 30.20 13.79
CA MET A 563 -58.66 31.51 13.16
C MET A 563 -58.43 31.44 11.63
N PRO A 564 -59.26 32.12 10.82
CA PRO A 564 -59.59 31.69 9.47
C PRO A 564 -58.93 32.53 8.37
N GLY A 565 -58.66 31.91 7.23
CA GLY A 565 -58.67 32.61 5.94
C GLY A 565 -57.49 32.32 5.03
N LEU A 566 -57.67 31.35 4.11
CA LEU A 566 -57.51 31.47 2.65
C LEU A 566 -57.32 30.06 2.03
N LYS A 567 -58.10 29.78 0.97
CA LYS A 567 -58.32 28.44 0.40
C LYS A 567 -57.14 27.94 -0.45
N PRO A 568 -56.76 26.64 -0.41
CA PRO A 568 -55.77 26.08 -1.32
C PRO A 568 -56.38 25.74 -2.70
N ARG A 569 -55.67 26.12 -3.77
CA ARG A 569 -55.94 25.67 -5.14
C ARG A 569 -55.31 24.29 -5.37
N THR A 570 -56.14 23.35 -5.79
CA THR A 570 -55.81 21.98 -6.21
C THR A 570 -55.13 21.94 -7.57
N TRP A 571 -54.15 21.05 -7.77
CA TRP A 571 -53.93 20.38 -9.06
C TRP A 571 -53.52 18.91 -8.89
N LYS A 572 -54.12 18.05 -9.73
CA LYS A 572 -54.17 16.59 -9.65
C LYS A 572 -53.00 15.90 -10.38
N ARG A 573 -52.68 14.71 -9.89
CA ARG A 573 -51.77 13.65 -10.38
C ARG A 573 -52.14 13.15 -11.79
N PHE A 574 -51.14 12.75 -12.59
CA PHE A 574 -51.32 11.86 -13.75
C PHE A 574 -50.28 10.72 -13.76
N ARG A 575 -50.69 9.54 -14.23
CA ARG A 575 -49.93 8.27 -14.34
C ARG A 575 -49.57 8.00 -15.82
N GLY A 576 -48.37 7.47 -16.10
CA GLY A 576 -48.11 6.46 -17.16
C GLY A 576 -47.39 6.86 -18.47
N THR A 577 -46.13 6.37 -18.59
CA THR A 577 -45.39 5.72 -19.72
C THR A 577 -45.38 6.22 -21.19
N THR A 578 -44.14 6.53 -21.65
CA THR A 578 -43.49 6.37 -22.99
C THR A 578 -43.17 7.63 -23.83
N MET A 579 -41.92 7.68 -24.32
CA MET A 579 -41.22 8.75 -25.06
C MET A 579 -41.67 8.95 -26.53
N LEU A 580 -41.56 10.20 -27.04
CA LEU A 580 -40.83 10.58 -28.28
C LEU A 580 -40.85 12.10 -28.52
N GLN A 581 -39.88 12.56 -29.33
CA GLN A 581 -39.44 13.91 -29.64
C GLN A 581 -40.03 14.49 -30.96
N ASP A 582 -40.20 15.81 -30.98
CA ASP A 582 -40.31 16.79 -32.09
C ASP A 582 -41.53 16.86 -33.06
N GLY A 583 -41.99 18.11 -33.27
CA GLY A 583 -42.19 18.64 -34.63
C GLY A 583 -43.48 19.42 -34.92
N SER A 584 -43.37 20.74 -35.14
CA SER A 584 -43.89 21.39 -36.38
C SER A 584 -43.46 22.85 -36.54
N LEU A 585 -42.94 23.15 -37.75
CA LEU A 585 -42.46 24.41 -38.31
C LEU A 585 -43.56 25.46 -38.57
N LEU A 586 -43.20 26.74 -38.48
CA LEU A 586 -43.75 27.83 -39.29
C LEU A 586 -42.61 28.63 -39.95
N SER A 587 -42.53 28.58 -41.28
CA SER A 587 -42.01 29.68 -42.12
C SER A 587 -43.06 30.80 -42.13
N ARG A 588 -42.81 32.10 -42.33
CA ARG A 588 -42.02 32.78 -43.37
C ARG A 588 -42.02 34.31 -43.10
N THR A 589 -40.96 34.96 -43.59
CA THR A 589 -40.84 36.36 -44.11
C THR A 589 -40.80 37.61 -43.22
N LYS A 590 -39.65 38.30 -43.34
CA LYS A 590 -39.39 39.73 -43.61
C LYS A 590 -40.05 40.80 -42.73
N GLY A 591 -39.21 41.63 -42.11
CA GLY A 591 -39.58 42.98 -41.69
C GLY A 591 -38.47 43.67 -40.90
N THR A 592 -37.81 44.64 -41.53
CA THR A 592 -36.77 45.54 -41.01
C THR A 592 -37.28 46.56 -39.97
N SER A 593 -36.31 47.13 -39.22
CA SER A 593 -36.34 48.42 -38.49
C SER A 593 -37.05 48.37 -37.12
N LYS A 594 -36.72 49.15 -36.09
CA LYS A 594 -35.69 50.17 -35.75
C LYS A 594 -36.00 50.57 -34.29
N ASP A 595 -35.08 51.29 -33.65
CA ASP A 595 -35.28 52.18 -32.48
C ASP A 595 -35.47 51.48 -31.11
N GLU A 596 -34.46 51.60 -30.22
CA GLU A 596 -34.26 52.65 -29.19
C GLU A 596 -35.01 52.33 -27.87
N LEU A 597 -34.27 51.86 -26.86
CA LEU A 597 -33.90 52.57 -25.62
C LEU A 597 -33.31 51.60 -24.59
#